data_AF-A0A8K0K024-F1
#
_entry.id   AF-A0A8K0K024-F1
#
_cell.length_a   1.000
_cell.length_b   1.000
_cell.length_c   1.000
_cell.angle_alpha   90.00
_cell.angle_beta   90.00
_cell.angle_gamma   90.00
#
_symmetry.space_group_name_H-M   'P 1'
#
loop_
_entity.id
_entity.type
_entity.pdbx_description
1 polymer ?
#
loop_
_entity_poly.entity_id
_entity_poly.type
_entity_poly.pdbx_seq_one_letter_code
_entity_poly.pdbx_strand_id
1 'polypeptide(L)'
;MDRIRFKTFASIDCSTPENVPLCAKYRKSIAYSITKDRMPITLTRIIDQLYRDKLIMAEKYGEGSSDELKSIIGSLSKLKSDIQTNKPLTPLNDISKCSEIWNRLLNTEKEKLNGKDPVWFECTFLFCDCYFFRRLIEVFEISKTFSSFDPYDKQKYEAFTNSLGSISSLSKYSNAVINEIPEKSIHDLKEELLLMLQISTWGNQCDLALNSEESGSKLEEAVKQVNDKQEYILANDSEKVWDLMQRTKETACREHHQVVVGKFFAFT
;
A
#
# COMPACT_ATOMS: atom_id res chain seq x y z
N MET A 1 22.06 17.10 -22.26
CA MET A 1 20.97 17.81 -22.96
C MET A 1 19.82 17.97 -21.97
N ASP A 2 19.62 19.22 -21.56
CA ASP A 2 18.50 19.85 -20.86
C ASP A 2 17.80 19.12 -19.71
N ARG A 3 18.30 19.39 -18.50
CA ARG A 3 17.48 19.34 -17.28
C ARG A 3 16.34 20.34 -17.47
N ILE A 4 15.12 19.83 -17.68
CA ILE A 4 13.88 20.61 -17.65
C ILE A 4 13.92 21.50 -16.39
N ARG A 5 14.08 22.81 -16.58
CA ARG A 5 13.97 23.78 -15.49
C ARG A 5 12.50 23.81 -15.07
N PHE A 6 12.17 23.05 -14.03
CA PHE A 6 10.88 23.18 -13.35
C PHE A 6 10.70 24.65 -12.95
N LYS A 7 9.63 25.30 -13.43
CA LYS A 7 9.21 26.59 -12.87
C LYS A 7 9.05 26.40 -11.38
N THR A 8 9.88 27.08 -10.61
CA THR A 8 9.91 26.94 -9.16
C THR A 8 8.66 27.59 -8.60
N PHE A 9 7.59 26.83 -8.39
CA PHE A 9 6.50 27.26 -7.52
C PHE A 9 7.06 27.47 -6.11
N ALA A 10 6.37 28.29 -5.30
CA ALA A 10 6.80 28.76 -3.98
C ALA A 10 6.90 27.60 -2.97
N SER A 11 7.94 26.79 -3.12
CA SER A 11 8.32 25.74 -2.18
C SER A 11 9.25 26.33 -1.13
N ILE A 12 9.02 25.95 0.12
CA ILE A 12 9.71 26.46 1.30
C ILE A 12 10.86 25.51 1.60
N ASP A 13 12.08 26.03 1.71
CA ASP A 13 13.27 25.23 2.00
C ASP A 13 13.41 24.92 3.49
N CYS A 14 12.49 24.11 4.02
CA CYS A 14 12.52 23.62 5.38
C CYS A 14 11.91 22.22 5.48
N SER A 15 12.06 21.61 6.66
CA SER A 15 11.28 20.43 7.07
C SER A 15 9.84 20.86 7.38
N THR A 16 8.92 19.91 7.36
CA THR A 16 7.55 20.16 7.84
C THR A 16 7.61 20.64 9.30
N PRO A 17 7.02 21.81 9.63
CA PRO A 17 6.94 22.27 11.01
C PRO A 17 6.16 21.30 11.89
N GLU A 18 6.46 21.29 13.19
CA GLU A 18 5.73 20.49 14.17
C GLU A 18 4.24 20.84 14.19
N ASN A 19 3.39 19.83 14.40
CA ASN A 19 1.93 19.96 14.48
C ASN A 19 1.26 20.57 13.22
N VAL A 20 1.97 20.61 12.09
CA VAL A 20 1.41 21.00 10.79
C VAL A 20 1.23 19.76 9.93
N PRO A 21 0.09 19.60 9.22
CA PRO A 21 -0.10 18.49 8.30
C PRO A 21 1.05 18.41 7.29
N LEU A 22 1.54 17.19 7.08
CA LEU A 22 2.57 16.92 6.07
C LEU A 22 2.08 17.43 4.71
N CYS A 23 2.95 18.17 4.00
CA CYS A 23 2.60 18.86 2.78
C CYS A 23 3.83 18.95 1.88
N ALA A 24 3.65 18.80 0.57
CA ALA A 24 4.75 18.80 -0.37
C ALA A 24 5.38 20.19 -0.56
N LYS A 25 4.82 21.30 -0.05
CA LYS A 25 5.45 22.62 -0.15
C LYS A 25 6.80 22.71 0.58
N TYR A 26 7.04 21.85 1.56
CA TYR A 26 8.27 21.82 2.37
C TYR A 26 9.33 20.91 1.71
N ARG A 27 10.42 21.48 1.18
CA ARG A 27 11.40 20.76 0.34
C ARG A 27 12.13 19.62 1.03
N LYS A 28 12.31 19.69 2.34
CA LYS A 28 13.00 18.65 3.11
C LYS A 28 12.05 17.56 3.61
N SER A 29 10.76 17.65 3.28
CA SER A 29 9.76 16.64 3.63
C SER A 29 9.76 15.47 2.64
N ILE A 30 9.35 14.30 3.14
CA ILE A 30 9.13 13.13 2.28
C ILE A 30 8.01 13.39 1.26
N ALA A 31 7.00 14.19 1.63
CA ALA A 31 5.91 14.58 0.73
C ALA A 31 6.44 15.30 -0.51
N TYR A 32 7.39 16.23 -0.36
CA TYR A 32 7.99 16.89 -1.51
C TYR A 32 8.70 15.90 -2.45
N SER A 33 9.51 14.97 -1.91
CA SER A 33 10.21 13.96 -2.71
C SER A 33 9.22 13.02 -3.42
N ILE A 34 8.15 12.59 -2.74
CA ILE A 34 7.13 11.75 -3.35
C ILE A 34 6.39 12.49 -4.47
N THR A 35 5.86 13.69 -4.21
CA THR A 35 5.08 14.45 -5.19
C THR A 35 5.93 14.92 -6.36
N LYS A 36 7.16 15.39 -6.12
CA LYS A 36 8.05 15.92 -7.16
C LYS A 36 8.69 14.82 -8.01
N ASP A 37 9.17 13.76 -7.37
CA ASP A 37 10.02 12.77 -8.02
C ASP A 37 9.27 11.45 -8.22
N ARG A 38 8.76 10.83 -7.14
CA ARG A 38 8.19 9.47 -7.22
C ARG A 38 6.91 9.40 -8.06
N MET A 39 5.96 10.32 -7.88
CA MET A 39 4.71 10.33 -8.65
C MET A 39 4.97 10.45 -10.17
N PRO A 40 5.77 11.42 -10.68
CA PRO A 40 6.12 11.48 -12.09
C PRO A 40 6.89 10.25 -12.61
N ILE A 41 7.79 9.67 -11.80
CA ILE A 41 8.51 8.44 -12.16
C ILE A 41 7.53 7.27 -12.32
N THR A 42 6.59 7.11 -11.38
CA THR A 42 5.55 6.08 -11.43
C THR A 42 4.70 6.21 -12.70
N LEU A 43 4.22 7.42 -13.02
CA LEU A 43 3.46 7.65 -14.26
C LEU A 43 4.28 7.34 -15.51
N THR A 44 5.56 7.72 -15.53
CA THR A 44 6.46 7.42 -16.65
C THR A 44 6.61 5.91 -16.85
N ARG A 45 6.84 5.16 -15.78
CA ARG A 45 6.94 3.69 -15.85
C ARG A 45 5.68 3.04 -16.41
N ILE A 46 4.50 3.50 -16.00
CA ILE A 46 3.22 3.00 -16.49
C ILE A 46 3.06 3.32 -17.98
N ILE A 47 3.31 4.58 -18.37
CA ILE A 47 3.25 5.02 -19.77
C ILE A 47 4.17 4.15 -20.64
N ASP A 48 5.42 3.94 -20.21
CA ASP A 48 6.39 3.13 -20.94
C ASP A 48 5.93 1.67 -21.06
N GLN A 49 5.32 1.11 -20.02
CA GLN A 49 4.77 -0.26 -20.07
C GLN A 49 3.60 -0.35 -21.06
N LEU A 50 2.65 0.60 -21.03
CA LEU A 50 1.54 0.65 -21.97
C LEU A 50 2.01 0.79 -23.42
N TYR A 51 3.07 1.56 -23.66
CA TYR A 51 3.67 1.68 -24.99
C TYR A 51 4.29 0.37 -25.48
N ARG A 52 5.03 -0.34 -24.62
CA ARG A 52 5.64 -1.63 -24.96
C ARG A 52 4.59 -2.70 -25.25
N ASP A 53 3.54 -2.74 -24.45
CA ASP A 53 2.51 -3.78 -24.54
C ASP A 53 1.44 -3.46 -25.60
N LYS A 54 1.53 -2.32 -26.30
CA LYS A 54 0.51 -1.85 -27.24
C LYS A 54 0.07 -2.91 -28.25
N LEU A 55 1.00 -3.67 -28.82
CA LEU A 55 0.67 -4.72 -29.80
C LEU A 55 -0.08 -5.89 -29.14
N ILE A 56 0.39 -6.34 -27.98
CA ILE A 56 -0.26 -7.41 -27.20
C ILE A 56 -1.67 -6.99 -26.78
N MET A 57 -1.84 -5.73 -26.37
CA MET A 57 -3.15 -5.19 -26.00
C MET A 57 -4.08 -5.07 -27.22
N ALA A 58 -3.55 -4.69 -28.38
CA ALA A 58 -4.35 -4.64 -29.61
C ALA A 58 -4.85 -6.02 -30.03
N GLU A 59 -4.01 -7.05 -29.93
CA GLU A 59 -4.40 -8.44 -30.19
C GLU A 59 -5.43 -8.95 -29.19
N LYS A 60 -5.26 -8.65 -27.89
CA LYS A 60 -6.14 -9.13 -26.82
C LYS A 60 -7.52 -8.46 -26.83
N TYR A 61 -7.58 -7.17 -27.10
CA TYR A 61 -8.80 -6.36 -26.93
C TYR A 61 -9.48 -5.97 -28.25
N GLY A 62 -8.86 -6.22 -29.40
CA GLY A 62 -9.48 -6.02 -30.72
C GLY A 62 -9.48 -4.57 -31.23
N GLU A 63 -10.28 -4.33 -32.28
CA GLU A 63 -10.36 -3.05 -32.99
C GLU A 63 -10.84 -1.91 -32.08
N GLY A 64 -10.22 -0.72 -32.16
CA GLY A 64 -10.52 0.44 -31.31
C GLY A 64 -9.68 0.54 -30.01
N SER A 65 -9.16 -0.58 -29.50
CA SER A 65 -8.31 -0.60 -28.30
C SER A 65 -7.05 0.27 -28.41
N SER A 66 -6.46 0.35 -29.60
CA SER A 66 -5.26 1.17 -29.88
C SER A 66 -5.52 2.67 -29.69
N ASP A 67 -6.72 3.15 -30.03
CA ASP A 67 -7.07 4.57 -29.88
C ASP A 67 -7.47 4.91 -28.45
N GLU A 68 -8.19 4.01 -27.76
CA GLU A 68 -8.43 4.14 -26.31
C GLU A 68 -7.11 4.14 -25.53
N LEU A 69 -6.15 3.28 -25.88
CA LEU A 69 -4.83 3.23 -25.26
C LEU A 69 -4.03 4.53 -25.47
N LYS A 70 -4.08 5.12 -26.67
CA LYS A 70 -3.47 6.44 -26.94
C LYS A 70 -4.11 7.52 -26.06
N SER A 71 -5.43 7.50 -25.87
CA SER A 71 -6.15 8.43 -25.01
C SER A 71 -5.75 8.29 -23.54
N ILE A 72 -5.61 7.06 -23.06
CA ILE A 72 -5.10 6.73 -21.72
C ILE A 72 -3.69 7.30 -21.52
N ILE A 73 -2.77 7.02 -22.45
CA ILE A 73 -1.40 7.52 -22.40
C ILE A 73 -1.36 9.06 -22.39
N GLY A 74 -2.19 9.70 -23.20
CA GLY A 74 -2.33 11.16 -23.23
C GLY A 74 -2.80 11.72 -21.88
N SER A 75 -3.78 11.06 -21.26
CA SER A 75 -4.33 11.45 -19.96
C SER A 75 -3.31 11.27 -18.82
N LEU A 76 -2.56 10.17 -18.80
CA LEU A 76 -1.46 9.96 -17.84
C LEU A 76 -0.33 10.99 -18.02
N SER A 77 0.00 11.32 -19.28
CA SER A 77 0.99 12.35 -19.61
C SER A 77 0.55 13.74 -19.13
N LYS A 78 -0.74 14.06 -19.28
CA LYS A 78 -1.34 15.28 -18.74
C LYS A 78 -1.27 15.30 -17.21
N LEU A 79 -1.67 14.21 -16.54
CA LEU A 79 -1.59 14.11 -15.08
C LEU A 79 -0.15 14.33 -14.57
N LYS A 80 0.84 13.73 -15.24
CA LYS A 80 2.26 13.97 -14.94
C LYS A 80 2.63 15.45 -15.06
N SER A 81 2.22 16.09 -16.15
CA SER A 81 2.48 17.51 -16.38
C SER A 81 1.80 18.41 -15.32
N ASP A 82 0.55 18.09 -14.96
CA ASP A 82 -0.23 18.81 -13.96
C ASP A 82 0.47 18.76 -12.59
N ILE A 83 0.99 17.59 -12.19
CA ILE A 83 1.80 17.44 -10.98
C ILE A 83 3.07 18.28 -11.08
N GLN A 84 3.86 18.09 -12.14
CA GLN A 84 5.16 18.76 -12.32
C GLN A 84 5.07 20.29 -12.41
N THR A 85 3.92 20.81 -12.84
CA THR A 85 3.66 22.24 -12.98
C THR A 85 2.76 22.80 -11.87
N ASN A 86 2.51 22.00 -10.82
CA ASN A 86 1.70 22.35 -9.65
C ASN A 86 0.34 22.94 -10.02
N LYS A 87 -0.39 22.28 -10.92
CA LYS A 87 -1.73 22.70 -11.32
C LYS A 87 -2.75 22.46 -10.20
N PRO A 88 -3.89 23.16 -10.23
CA PRO A 88 -5.03 22.84 -9.39
C PRO A 88 -5.50 21.40 -9.57
N LEU A 89 -5.89 20.77 -8.47
CA LEU A 89 -6.61 19.50 -8.46
C LEU A 89 -8.02 19.75 -9.01
N THR A 90 -8.51 18.82 -9.83
CA THR A 90 -9.80 18.97 -10.51
C THR A 90 -10.83 17.95 -10.01
N PRO A 91 -12.12 18.21 -10.13
CA PRO A 91 -13.13 17.18 -9.91
C PRO A 91 -12.87 15.95 -10.80
N LEU A 92 -13.20 14.78 -10.26
CA LEU A 92 -13.28 13.51 -10.99
C LEU A 92 -14.56 13.48 -11.82
N ASN A 93 -14.49 12.88 -13.00
CA ASN A 93 -15.57 12.86 -13.99
C ASN A 93 -16.03 11.44 -14.38
N ASP A 94 -15.53 10.39 -13.75
CA ASP A 94 -16.02 9.04 -13.99
C ASP A 94 -17.39 8.78 -13.33
N ILE A 95 -18.03 7.68 -13.73
CA ILE A 95 -19.42 7.33 -13.38
C ILE A 95 -19.50 6.64 -11.98
N SER A 96 -18.39 6.46 -11.28
CA SER A 96 -18.37 5.76 -10.00
C SER A 96 -18.99 6.58 -8.88
N LYS A 97 -19.74 5.92 -7.98
CA LYS A 97 -20.19 6.52 -6.71
C LYS A 97 -19.02 7.01 -5.84
N CYS A 98 -17.83 6.43 -6.03
CA CYS A 98 -16.62 6.90 -5.36
C CYS A 98 -16.27 8.34 -5.77
N SER A 99 -16.58 8.74 -7.00
CA SER A 99 -16.22 10.06 -7.53
C SER A 99 -16.98 11.19 -6.87
N GLU A 100 -18.25 10.96 -6.50
CA GLU A 100 -19.02 11.91 -5.69
C GLU A 100 -18.37 12.12 -4.30
N ILE A 101 -17.92 11.03 -3.66
CA ILE A 101 -17.23 11.09 -2.36
C ILE A 101 -15.93 11.88 -2.49
N TRP A 102 -15.12 11.58 -3.51
CA TRP A 102 -13.86 12.27 -3.78
C TRP A 102 -14.05 13.75 -4.11
N ASN A 103 -15.06 14.09 -4.90
CA ASN A 103 -15.39 15.48 -5.24
C ASN A 103 -15.84 16.26 -4.00
N ARG A 104 -16.59 15.64 -3.09
CA ARG A 104 -16.91 16.23 -1.79
C ARG A 104 -15.67 16.43 -0.92
N LEU A 105 -14.75 15.46 -0.85
CA LEU A 105 -13.49 15.62 -0.13
C LEU A 105 -12.61 16.73 -0.72
N LEU A 106 -12.55 16.84 -2.06
CA LEU A 106 -11.85 17.93 -2.74
C LEU A 106 -12.46 19.31 -2.38
N ASN A 107 -13.78 19.40 -2.30
CA ASN A 107 -14.46 20.61 -1.83
C ASN A 107 -14.11 20.94 -0.38
N THR A 108 -14.02 19.95 0.51
CA THR A 108 -13.55 20.17 1.88
C THR A 108 -12.11 20.68 1.93
N GLU A 109 -11.21 20.20 1.08
CA GLU A 109 -9.85 20.77 0.97
C GLU A 109 -9.87 22.21 0.45
N LYS A 110 -10.77 22.53 -0.49
CA LYS A 110 -10.96 23.91 -1.00
C LYS A 110 -11.49 24.86 0.08
N GLU A 111 -12.42 24.41 0.91
CA GLU A 111 -12.94 25.17 2.06
C GLU A 111 -11.83 25.50 3.07
N LYS A 112 -10.96 24.53 3.39
CA LYS A 112 -9.77 24.74 4.25
C LYS A 112 -8.82 25.81 3.69
N LEU A 113 -8.83 26.03 2.38
CA LEU A 113 -8.02 27.02 1.68
C LEU A 113 -8.79 28.32 1.39
N ASN A 114 -9.86 28.60 2.13
CA ASN A 114 -10.71 29.79 1.95
C ASN A 114 -11.23 29.94 0.51
N GLY A 115 -11.64 28.83 -0.10
CA GLY A 115 -12.18 28.81 -1.46
C GLY A 115 -11.13 28.82 -2.57
N LYS A 116 -9.83 28.79 -2.26
CA LYS A 116 -8.77 28.61 -3.27
C LYS A 116 -8.70 27.16 -3.72
N ASP A 117 -8.52 26.94 -5.02
CA ASP A 117 -8.39 25.59 -5.55
C ASP A 117 -7.13 24.91 -4.99
N PRO A 118 -7.24 23.71 -4.40
CA PRO A 118 -6.09 22.96 -3.92
C PRO A 118 -5.14 22.65 -5.08
N VAL A 119 -3.83 22.78 -4.85
CA VAL A 119 -2.77 22.42 -5.82
C VAL A 119 -1.89 21.30 -5.27
N TRP A 120 -1.23 20.53 -6.15
CA TRP A 120 -0.47 19.32 -5.80
C TRP A 120 0.56 19.50 -4.67
N PHE A 121 1.18 20.68 -4.59
CA PHE A 121 2.20 20.95 -3.59
C PHE A 121 1.68 21.62 -2.31
N GLU A 122 0.42 22.04 -2.24
CA GLU A 122 -0.11 22.83 -1.11
C GLU A 122 -1.23 22.14 -0.33
N CYS A 123 -1.82 21.06 -0.85
CA CYS A 123 -2.79 20.26 -0.12
C CYS A 123 -2.14 19.33 0.92
N THR A 124 -2.97 18.79 1.81
CA THR A 124 -2.54 17.77 2.77
C THR A 124 -1.97 16.56 2.02
N PHE A 125 -0.76 16.13 2.36
CA PHE A 125 -0.06 15.09 1.61
C PHE A 125 -0.85 13.78 1.52
N LEU A 126 -1.50 13.35 2.61
CA LEU A 126 -2.33 12.13 2.59
C LEU A 126 -3.44 12.21 1.53
N PHE A 127 -4.16 13.34 1.47
CA PHE A 127 -5.19 13.54 0.44
C PHE A 127 -4.57 13.56 -0.95
N CYS A 128 -3.47 14.30 -1.14
CA CYS A 128 -2.76 14.38 -2.41
C CYS A 128 -2.31 13.02 -2.94
N ASP A 129 -1.75 12.20 -2.05
CA ASP A 129 -1.19 10.89 -2.38
C ASP A 129 -2.28 9.90 -2.75
N CYS A 130 -3.36 9.85 -1.98
CA CYS A 130 -4.52 9.01 -2.33
C CYS A 130 -5.22 9.53 -3.60
N TYR A 131 -5.34 10.84 -3.78
CA TYR A 131 -5.94 11.46 -4.96
C TYR A 131 -5.13 11.14 -6.23
N PHE A 132 -3.79 11.10 -6.16
CA PHE A 132 -2.93 10.66 -7.26
C PHE A 132 -3.33 9.27 -7.78
N PHE A 133 -3.44 8.27 -6.91
CA PHE A 133 -3.85 6.92 -7.31
C PHE A 133 -5.29 6.89 -7.81
N ARG A 134 -6.19 7.70 -7.23
CA ARG A 134 -7.57 7.81 -7.72
C ARG A 134 -7.63 8.38 -9.15
N ARG A 135 -6.83 9.40 -9.47
CA ARG A 135 -6.70 9.95 -10.84
C ARG A 135 -6.13 8.93 -11.80
N LEU A 136 -5.15 8.16 -11.36
CA LEU A 136 -4.58 7.07 -12.17
C LEU A 136 -5.66 6.03 -12.50
N ILE A 137 -6.46 5.60 -11.52
CA ILE A 137 -7.58 4.66 -11.73
C ILE A 137 -8.66 5.26 -12.64
N GLU A 138 -9.02 6.54 -12.45
CA GLU A 138 -10.03 7.24 -13.26
C GLU A 138 -9.71 7.16 -14.76
N VAL A 139 -8.43 7.33 -15.14
CA VAL A 139 -8.01 7.26 -16.54
C VAL A 139 -8.38 5.93 -17.20
N PHE A 140 -8.31 4.83 -16.45
CA PHE A 140 -8.69 3.50 -16.93
C PHE A 140 -10.21 3.30 -16.85
N GLU A 141 -10.85 3.68 -15.75
CA GLU A 141 -12.31 3.50 -15.54
C GLU A 141 -13.18 4.20 -16.59
N ILE A 142 -12.72 5.32 -17.15
CA ILE A 142 -13.43 6.04 -18.23
C ILE A 142 -13.37 5.28 -19.57
N SER A 143 -12.34 4.47 -19.77
CA SER A 143 -12.21 3.65 -20.97
C SER A 143 -13.22 2.51 -20.97
N LYS A 144 -13.80 2.21 -22.14
CA LYS A 144 -14.73 1.08 -22.29
C LYS A 144 -13.99 -0.23 -22.28
N THR A 145 -12.82 -0.27 -22.92
CA THR A 145 -12.00 -1.47 -23.07
C THR A 145 -11.14 -1.77 -21.84
N PHE A 146 -10.59 -0.73 -21.21
CA PHE A 146 -9.58 -0.85 -20.15
C PHE A 146 -10.11 -0.52 -18.75
N SER A 147 -11.44 -0.47 -18.54
CA SER A 147 -12.05 -0.13 -17.25
C SER A 147 -11.56 -0.97 -16.07
N SER A 148 -11.21 -2.23 -16.33
CA SER A 148 -10.73 -3.18 -15.32
C SER A 148 -9.23 -3.47 -15.44
N PHE A 149 -8.50 -2.65 -16.22
CA PHE A 149 -7.06 -2.84 -16.42
C PHE A 149 -6.29 -2.37 -15.18
N ASP A 150 -5.40 -3.23 -14.70
CA ASP A 150 -4.50 -2.90 -13.60
C ASP A 150 -3.08 -2.63 -14.14
N PRO A 151 -2.61 -1.37 -14.11
CA PRO A 151 -1.28 -1.01 -14.59
C PRO A 151 -0.13 -1.57 -13.74
N TYR A 152 -0.41 -2.13 -12.57
CA TYR A 152 0.55 -2.75 -11.68
C TYR A 152 0.50 -4.28 -11.70
N ASP A 153 -0.39 -4.90 -12.49
CA ASP A 153 -0.60 -6.36 -12.51
C ASP A 153 0.71 -7.13 -12.74
N LYS A 154 1.45 -6.77 -13.79
CA LYS A 154 2.74 -7.39 -14.11
C LYS A 154 3.76 -7.24 -12.97
N GLN A 155 3.84 -6.06 -12.35
CA GLN A 155 4.76 -5.83 -11.23
C GLN A 155 4.37 -6.67 -10.00
N LYS A 156 3.07 -6.81 -9.72
CA LYS A 156 2.59 -7.66 -8.62
C LYS A 156 2.86 -9.12 -8.89
N TYR A 157 2.64 -9.58 -10.12
CA TYR A 157 2.93 -10.94 -10.53
C TYR A 157 4.43 -11.25 -10.40
N GLU A 158 5.30 -10.37 -10.90
CA GLU A 158 6.76 -10.50 -10.77
C GLU A 158 7.21 -10.51 -9.30
N ALA A 159 6.66 -9.63 -8.45
CA ALA A 159 6.97 -9.62 -7.02
C ALA A 159 6.53 -10.92 -6.33
N PHE A 160 5.36 -11.44 -6.67
CA PHE A 160 4.87 -12.72 -6.18
C PHE A 160 5.75 -13.89 -6.63
N THR A 161 6.08 -13.97 -7.93
CA THR A 161 6.92 -15.06 -8.47
C THR A 161 8.31 -15.05 -7.86
N ASN A 162 8.88 -13.86 -7.68
CA ASN A 162 10.19 -13.71 -7.04
C ASN A 162 10.15 -14.11 -5.56
N SER A 163 8.99 -14.13 -4.91
CA SER A 163 8.85 -14.46 -3.49
C SER A 163 8.41 -15.91 -3.24
N LEU A 164 8.29 -16.75 -4.28
CA LEU A 164 7.82 -18.13 -4.14
C LEU A 164 8.68 -18.99 -3.20
N GLY A 165 10.00 -18.77 -3.20
CA GLY A 165 10.92 -19.46 -2.27
C GLY A 165 10.61 -19.13 -0.82
N SER A 166 10.48 -17.84 -0.52
CA SER A 166 10.10 -17.28 0.79
C SER A 166 8.75 -17.81 1.25
N ILE A 167 7.74 -17.75 0.37
CA ILE A 167 6.39 -18.24 0.63
C ILE A 167 6.41 -19.74 0.96
N SER A 168 7.17 -20.55 0.20
CA SER A 168 7.28 -21.99 0.43
C SER A 168 7.91 -22.31 1.79
N SER A 169 9.01 -21.64 2.16
CA SER A 169 9.66 -21.79 3.45
C SER A 169 8.75 -21.40 4.61
N LEU A 170 8.10 -20.24 4.53
CA LEU A 170 7.19 -19.77 5.57
C LEU A 170 5.96 -20.66 5.71
N SER A 171 5.46 -21.21 4.59
CA SER A 171 4.33 -22.15 4.60
C SER A 171 4.69 -23.47 5.29
N LYS A 172 5.88 -24.02 5.02
CA LYS A 172 6.37 -25.23 5.69
C LYS A 172 6.51 -25.02 7.19
N TYR A 173 7.11 -23.89 7.58
CA TYR A 173 7.22 -23.51 8.98
C TYR A 173 5.88 -23.37 9.67
N SER A 174 4.95 -22.61 9.08
CA SER A 174 3.62 -22.40 9.63
C SER A 174 2.89 -23.73 9.83
N ASN A 175 3.00 -24.66 8.88
CA ASN A 175 2.41 -25.99 9.01
C ASN A 175 3.06 -26.82 10.14
N ALA A 176 4.38 -26.76 10.30
CA ALA A 176 5.08 -27.41 11.40
C ALA A 176 4.62 -26.86 12.75
N VAL A 177 4.60 -25.54 12.91
CA VAL A 177 4.11 -24.87 14.13
C VAL A 177 2.68 -25.30 14.43
N ILE A 178 1.78 -25.28 13.43
CA ILE A 178 0.37 -25.68 13.60
C ILE A 178 0.25 -27.13 14.10
N ASN A 179 1.04 -28.05 13.55
CA ASN A 179 1.01 -29.46 13.95
C ASN A 179 1.52 -29.67 15.38
N GLU A 180 2.42 -28.81 15.87
CA GLU A 180 3.01 -28.87 17.21
C GLU A 180 2.20 -28.09 18.27
N ILE A 181 1.19 -27.31 17.87
CA ILE A 181 0.35 -26.52 18.81
C ILE A 181 -0.13 -27.33 20.03
N PRO A 182 -0.63 -28.58 19.88
CA PRO A 182 -1.14 -29.34 21.02
C PRO A 182 -0.07 -29.66 22.09
N GLU A 183 1.20 -29.67 21.71
CA GLU A 183 2.33 -30.04 22.56
C GLU A 183 3.09 -28.82 23.10
N LYS A 184 2.90 -27.64 22.50
CA LYS A 184 3.56 -26.39 22.89
C LYS A 184 2.97 -25.81 24.18
N SER A 185 3.83 -25.27 25.03
CA SER A 185 3.39 -24.53 26.21
C SER A 185 2.77 -23.18 25.81
N ILE A 186 2.04 -22.54 26.73
CA ILE A 186 1.51 -21.18 26.52
C ILE A 186 2.65 -20.18 26.23
N HIS A 187 3.80 -20.37 26.87
CA HIS A 187 5.00 -19.57 26.63
C HIS A 187 5.51 -19.76 25.19
N ASP A 188 5.62 -21.00 24.73
CA ASP A 188 6.11 -21.27 23.37
C ASP A 188 5.15 -20.72 22.31
N LEU A 189 3.84 -20.86 22.51
CA LEU A 189 2.83 -20.28 21.63
C LEU A 189 2.91 -18.74 21.57
N LYS A 190 3.30 -18.10 22.68
CA LYS A 190 3.53 -16.66 22.73
C LYS A 190 4.71 -16.30 21.84
N GLU A 191 5.86 -16.95 22.03
CA GLU A 191 7.07 -16.71 21.24
C GLU A 191 6.82 -16.91 19.75
N GLU A 192 6.08 -17.96 19.36
CA GLU A 192 5.67 -18.19 17.98
C GLU A 192 4.83 -17.05 17.40
N LEU A 193 3.85 -16.53 18.17
CA LEU A 193 3.05 -15.38 17.73
C LEU A 193 3.92 -14.14 17.56
N LEU A 194 4.76 -13.83 18.54
CA LEU A 194 5.62 -12.64 18.50
C LEU A 194 6.58 -12.69 17.33
N LEU A 195 7.15 -13.86 17.03
CA LEU A 195 7.97 -14.08 15.85
C LEU A 195 7.19 -13.86 14.56
N MET A 196 5.98 -14.40 14.44
CA MET A 196 5.14 -14.22 13.25
C MET A 196 4.71 -12.77 13.03
N LEU A 197 4.42 -12.02 14.11
CA LEU A 197 4.14 -10.57 14.03
C LEU A 197 5.34 -9.79 13.48
N GLN A 198 6.55 -10.17 13.88
CA GLN A 198 7.76 -9.53 13.39
C GLN A 198 8.08 -9.91 11.94
N ILE A 199 7.90 -11.18 11.56
CA ILE A 199 8.01 -11.60 10.15
C ILE A 199 7.02 -10.79 9.30
N SER A 200 5.78 -10.61 9.76
CA SER A 200 4.77 -9.79 9.07
C SER A 200 5.19 -8.32 8.97
N THR A 201 5.82 -7.76 10.01
CA THR A 201 6.34 -6.38 10.01
C THR A 201 7.44 -6.17 8.97
N TRP A 202 8.31 -7.16 8.80
CA TRP A 202 9.47 -7.09 7.91
C TRP A 202 9.28 -7.77 6.55
N GLY A 203 8.08 -8.27 6.23
CA GLY A 203 7.79 -9.18 5.11
C GLY A 203 8.50 -8.83 3.81
N ASN A 204 8.35 -7.59 3.32
CA ASN A 204 8.97 -7.14 2.07
C ASN A 204 10.52 -7.20 2.08
N GLN A 205 11.16 -7.05 3.23
CA GLN A 205 12.62 -7.17 3.36
C GLN A 205 13.04 -8.61 3.64
N CYS A 206 12.24 -9.38 4.36
CA CYS A 206 12.45 -10.81 4.56
C CYS A 206 12.36 -11.58 3.22
N ASP A 207 11.52 -11.12 2.29
CA ASP A 207 11.41 -11.69 0.95
C ASP A 207 12.72 -11.61 0.15
N LEU A 208 13.47 -10.51 0.26
CA LEU A 208 14.76 -10.35 -0.44
C LEU A 208 15.85 -11.27 0.11
N ALA A 209 15.76 -11.60 1.39
CA ALA A 209 16.71 -12.45 2.08
C ALA A 209 16.46 -13.94 1.87
N LEU A 210 15.20 -14.38 1.89
CA LEU A 210 14.81 -15.79 1.76
C LEU A 210 15.07 -16.37 0.34
N ASN A 211 15.41 -15.49 -0.60
CA ASN A 211 15.79 -15.81 -1.97
C ASN A 211 17.31 -16.01 -2.17
N SER A 212 18.16 -15.84 -1.14
CA SER A 212 19.58 -16.22 -1.26
C SER A 212 19.73 -17.74 -1.39
N GLU A 213 20.62 -18.16 -2.29
CA GLU A 213 20.93 -19.57 -2.59
C GLU A 213 21.78 -20.27 -1.50
N GLU A 214 21.81 -19.75 -0.28
CA GLU A 214 22.54 -20.40 0.81
C GLU A 214 21.73 -21.61 1.33
N SER A 215 22.41 -22.75 1.33
CA SER A 215 21.90 -24.10 1.58
C SER A 215 21.70 -24.38 3.08
N GLY A 216 21.02 -23.47 3.77
CA GLY A 216 20.63 -23.59 5.17
C GLY A 216 19.13 -23.87 5.35
N SER A 217 18.73 -24.14 6.59
CA SER A 217 17.34 -24.00 7.02
C SER A 217 16.92 -22.54 6.77
N LYS A 218 16.29 -22.25 5.63
CA LYS A 218 15.85 -20.91 5.23
C LYS A 218 15.00 -20.19 6.30
N LEU A 219 14.41 -20.96 7.20
CA LEU A 219 13.68 -20.48 8.37
C LEU A 219 14.62 -19.90 9.44
N GLU A 220 15.71 -20.57 9.77
CA GLU A 220 16.71 -20.06 10.73
C GLU A 220 17.29 -18.74 10.24
N GLU A 221 17.44 -18.57 8.93
CA GLU A 221 17.85 -17.31 8.32
C GLU A 221 16.79 -16.21 8.46
N ALA A 222 15.50 -16.52 8.25
CA ALA A 222 14.42 -15.57 8.49
C ALA A 222 14.31 -15.15 9.96
N VAL A 223 14.40 -16.12 10.89
CA VAL A 223 14.37 -15.88 12.34
C VAL A 223 15.59 -15.07 12.78
N LYS A 224 16.79 -15.42 12.29
CA LYS A 224 18.02 -14.69 12.55
C LYS A 224 17.92 -13.23 12.10
N GLN A 225 17.37 -12.98 10.91
CA GLN A 225 17.22 -11.61 10.43
C GLN A 225 16.16 -10.81 11.16
N VAL A 226 15.08 -11.45 11.59
CA VAL A 226 14.10 -10.81 12.47
C VAL A 226 14.77 -10.39 13.78
N ASN A 227 15.59 -11.26 14.36
CA ASN A 227 16.36 -10.96 15.57
C ASN A 227 17.37 -9.83 15.35
N ASP A 228 18.11 -9.83 14.22
CA ASP A 228 19.05 -8.77 13.88
C ASP A 228 18.36 -7.41 13.66
N LYS A 229 17.05 -7.41 13.39
CA LYS A 229 16.27 -6.19 13.16
C LYS A 229 15.49 -5.68 14.37
N GLN A 230 15.58 -6.37 15.51
CA GLN A 230 14.92 -5.96 16.75
C GLN A 230 15.26 -4.54 17.16
N GLU A 231 16.52 -4.12 16.97
CA GLU A 231 16.99 -2.77 17.32
C GLU A 231 16.29 -1.65 16.51
N TYR A 232 15.70 -1.96 15.35
CA TYR A 232 14.96 -0.99 14.53
C TYR A 232 13.48 -0.85 14.93
N ILE A 233 13.00 -1.65 15.88
CA ILE A 233 11.63 -1.55 16.39
C ILE A 233 11.58 -0.44 17.45
N LEU A 234 11.14 0.75 17.04
CA LEU A 234 11.08 1.93 17.92
C LEU A 234 9.93 1.87 18.95
N ALA A 235 8.86 1.15 18.63
CA ALA A 235 7.72 0.94 19.50
C ALA A 235 7.18 -0.47 19.31
N ASN A 236 7.13 -1.25 20.39
CA ASN A 236 6.74 -2.66 20.35
C ASN A 236 5.59 -2.95 21.32
N ASP A 237 4.38 -3.05 20.77
CA ASP A 237 3.15 -3.38 21.51
C ASP A 237 2.70 -4.84 21.33
N SER A 238 3.57 -5.70 20.78
CA SER A 238 3.23 -7.11 20.49
C SER A 238 2.82 -7.91 21.74
N GLU A 239 3.42 -7.61 22.89
CA GLU A 239 3.02 -8.14 24.20
C GLU A 239 1.56 -7.82 24.55
N LYS A 240 1.12 -6.59 24.29
CA LYS A 240 -0.25 -6.16 24.54
C LYS A 240 -1.24 -6.90 23.64
N VAL A 241 -0.83 -7.24 22.41
CA VAL A 241 -1.63 -8.06 21.49
C VAL A 241 -1.83 -9.45 22.08
N TRP A 242 -0.77 -10.09 22.58
CA TRP A 242 -0.87 -11.38 23.26
C TRP A 242 -1.81 -11.33 24.47
N ASP A 243 -1.64 -10.36 25.35
CA ASP A 243 -2.49 -10.19 26.54
C ASP A 243 -3.96 -9.98 26.18
N LEU A 244 -4.24 -9.25 25.09
CA LEU A 244 -5.59 -9.08 24.58
C LEU A 244 -6.16 -10.41 24.05
N MET A 245 -5.38 -11.20 23.33
CA MET A 245 -5.79 -12.51 22.83
C MET A 245 -6.09 -13.48 23.96
N GLN A 246 -5.25 -13.53 25.00
CA GLN A 246 -5.48 -14.39 26.18
C GLN A 246 -6.76 -13.99 26.93
N ARG A 247 -6.96 -12.69 27.20
CA ARG A 247 -8.20 -12.19 27.84
C ARG A 247 -9.45 -12.52 27.04
N THR A 248 -9.37 -12.39 25.71
CA THR A 248 -10.50 -12.70 24.82
C THR A 248 -10.81 -14.20 24.82
N LYS A 249 -9.78 -15.06 24.79
CA LYS A 249 -9.93 -16.52 24.91
C LYS A 249 -10.61 -16.91 26.22
N GLU A 250 -10.18 -16.34 27.34
CA GLU A 250 -10.78 -16.59 28.66
C GLU A 250 -12.25 -16.16 28.70
N THR A 251 -12.58 -15.00 28.13
CA THR A 251 -13.94 -14.47 28.10
C THR A 251 -14.85 -15.37 27.25
N ALA A 252 -14.40 -15.77 26.06
CA ALA A 252 -15.13 -16.70 25.20
C ALA A 252 -15.33 -18.07 25.87
N CYS A 253 -14.33 -18.58 26.60
CA CYS A 253 -14.48 -19.81 27.39
C CYS A 253 -15.50 -19.65 28.52
N ARG A 254 -15.54 -18.50 29.21
CA ARG A 254 -16.51 -18.22 30.28
C ARG A 254 -17.94 -18.11 29.74
N GLU A 255 -18.14 -17.45 28.60
CA GLU A 255 -19.46 -17.37 27.94
C GLU A 255 -19.93 -18.75 27.47
N HIS A 256 -19.03 -19.56 26.90
CA HIS A 256 -19.35 -20.94 26.53
C HIS A 256 -19.71 -21.80 27.76
N HIS A 257 -18.99 -21.61 28.88
CA HIS A 257 -19.29 -22.31 30.14
C HIS A 257 -20.62 -21.85 30.75
N GLN A 258 -20.95 -20.56 30.71
CA GLN A 258 -22.23 -20.05 31.18
C GLN A 258 -23.41 -20.56 30.33
N VAL A 259 -23.24 -20.72 29.02
CA VAL A 259 -24.27 -21.32 28.15
C VAL A 259 -24.46 -22.82 28.43
N VAL A 260 -23.39 -23.55 28.74
CA VAL A 260 -23.46 -24.98 29.08
C VAL A 260 -24.05 -25.19 30.49
N VAL A 261 -23.60 -24.41 31.49
CA VAL A 261 -24.10 -24.49 32.87
C VAL A 261 -25.55 -23.96 32.98
N GLY A 262 -25.90 -22.91 32.22
CA GLY A 262 -27.27 -22.39 32.13
C GLY A 262 -28.27 -23.38 31.51
N LYS A 263 -27.81 -24.33 30.69
CA LYS A 263 -28.63 -25.45 30.20
C LYS A 263 -28.76 -26.60 31.21
N PHE A 264 -27.81 -26.77 32.12
CA PHE A 264 -27.88 -27.78 33.18
C PHE A 264 -28.80 -27.37 34.35
N PHE A 265 -28.92 -26.08 34.65
CA PHE A 265 -29.83 -25.57 35.71
C PHE A 265 -31.27 -25.30 35.24
N ALA A 266 -31.60 -25.55 33.97
CA ALA A 266 -32.97 -25.43 33.45
C ALA A 266 -33.74 -26.77 33.42
N PHE A 267 -33.16 -27.86 33.94
CA PHE A 267 -33.75 -29.21 33.95
C PHE A 267 -33.72 -29.92 35.33
N THR A 268 -33.77 -29.15 36.41
CA THR A 268 -34.08 -29.64 37.77
C THR A 268 -35.15 -28.76 38.38
#